data_AF-A0A948L6B0-F1
#
_entry.id   AF-A0A948L6B0-F1
#
_cell.length_a   1.000
_cell.length_b   1.000
_cell.length_c   1.000
_cell.angle_alpha   90.00
_cell.angle_beta   90.00
_cell.angle_gamma   90.00
#
_symmetry.space_group_name_H-M   'P 1'
#
loop_
_entity.id
_entity.type
_entity.pdbx_description
1 polymer ?
#
loop_
_entity_poly.entity_id
_entity_poly.type
_entity_poly.pdbx_seq_one_letter_code
_entity_poly.pdbx_strand_id
1 'polypeptide(L)'
;MDYGSVPDWVVAIAAALAAWQGIKSLSAWRNEEAGRRRMELAEIALSEFYEARDIFKWVRSPARADEDDEPQPTQSGHDIYSPILRRLAEDGDFFGRMRARRYRVHALLGAGAVEPYDIISGVHGDVTQAAKMLIQTRQGAQGPSDRRRSAQWEDTVWDDAEGEDEINARIEMAVRKAEAVFRPQIDMTEVGIPRPKPPVSR
;
A
#
# COMPACT_ATOMS: atom_id res chain seq x y z
N MET A 1 20.09 -39.57 -59.61
CA MET A 1 20.37 -39.37 -58.18
C MET A 1 19.03 -39.33 -57.48
N ASP A 2 18.61 -40.46 -56.93
CA ASP A 2 17.39 -40.57 -56.15
C ASP A 2 17.66 -39.94 -54.78
N TYR A 3 17.04 -38.79 -54.51
CA TYR A 3 17.03 -38.26 -53.15
C TYR A 3 16.09 -39.16 -52.35
N GLY A 4 16.67 -39.98 -51.47
CA GLY A 4 15.91 -40.81 -50.54
C GLY A 4 14.91 -39.94 -49.77
N SER A 5 13.64 -40.09 -50.12
CA SER A 5 12.52 -39.41 -49.47
C SER A 5 12.55 -39.69 -47.97
N VAL A 6 12.47 -38.63 -47.16
CA VAL A 6 12.39 -38.78 -45.71
C VAL A 6 11.11 -39.56 -45.38
N PRO A 7 11.16 -40.63 -44.57
CA PRO A 7 9.97 -41.39 -44.23
C PRO A 7 8.91 -40.52 -43.53
N ASP A 8 7.64 -40.64 -43.92
CA ASP A 8 6.53 -39.83 -43.39
C ASP A 8 6.42 -39.86 -41.86
N TRP A 9 6.78 -40.98 -41.23
CA TRP A 9 6.77 -41.11 -39.76
C TRP A 9 7.81 -40.20 -39.08
N VAL A 10 8.94 -39.91 -39.73
CA VAL A 10 9.96 -38.97 -39.23
C VAL A 10 9.39 -37.54 -39.25
N VAL A 11 8.70 -37.17 -40.33
CA VAL A 11 8.02 -35.87 -40.44
C VAL A 11 6.94 -35.74 -39.37
N ALA A 12 6.15 -36.79 -39.15
CA ALA A 12 5.10 -36.81 -38.12
C ALA A 12 5.68 -36.63 -36.71
N ILE A 13 6.79 -37.31 -36.37
CA ILE A 13 7.46 -37.15 -35.07
C ILE A 13 8.03 -35.73 -34.92
N ALA A 14 8.68 -35.20 -35.95
CA ALA A 14 9.21 -33.84 -35.92
C ALA A 14 8.09 -32.79 -35.71
N ALA A 15 6.97 -32.95 -36.39
CA ALA A 15 5.79 -32.09 -36.22
C ALA A 15 5.22 -32.20 -34.79
N ALA A 16 5.13 -33.40 -34.23
CA ALA A 16 4.66 -33.61 -32.87
C ALA A 16 5.58 -32.97 -31.82
N LEU A 17 6.90 -33.10 -31.97
CA LEU A 17 7.89 -32.48 -31.08
C LEU A 17 7.85 -30.95 -31.19
N ALA A 18 7.73 -30.40 -32.40
CA ALA A 18 7.59 -28.97 -32.61
C ALA A 18 6.31 -28.42 -31.96
N ALA A 19 5.19 -29.12 -32.11
CA ALA A 19 3.93 -28.76 -31.47
C ALA A 19 4.03 -28.81 -29.93
N TRP A 20 4.64 -29.85 -29.37
CA TRP A 20 4.86 -29.98 -27.93
C TRP A 20 5.75 -28.86 -27.37
N GLN A 21 6.85 -28.55 -28.07
CA GLN A 21 7.74 -27.46 -27.68
C GLN A 21 7.03 -26.10 -27.76
N GLY A 22 6.20 -25.89 -28.78
CA GLY A 22 5.36 -24.70 -28.90
C GLY A 22 4.38 -24.54 -27.73
N ILE A 23 3.70 -25.61 -27.32
CA ILE A 23 2.78 -25.59 -26.17
C ILE A 23 3.54 -25.27 -24.88
N LYS A 24 4.71 -25.89 -24.65
CA LYS A 24 5.54 -25.62 -23.47
C LYS A 24 5.99 -24.17 -23.43
N SER A 25 6.49 -23.65 -24.55
CA SER A 25 6.93 -22.26 -24.66
C SER A 25 5.79 -21.27 -24.39
N LEU A 26 4.60 -21.51 -24.94
CA LEU A 26 3.42 -20.68 -24.68
C LEU A 26 3.00 -20.71 -23.21
N SER A 27 3.04 -21.88 -22.57
CA SER A 27 2.72 -22.01 -21.14
C SER A 27 3.74 -21.30 -20.26
N ALA A 28 5.03 -21.38 -20.60
CA ALA A 28 6.10 -20.68 -19.89
C ALA A 28 5.93 -19.17 -20.00
N TRP A 29 5.68 -18.65 -21.22
CA TRP A 29 5.44 -17.23 -21.45
C TRP A 29 4.21 -16.70 -20.68
N ARG A 30 3.10 -17.47 -20.65
CA ARG A 30 1.91 -17.10 -19.88
C ARG A 30 2.19 -17.02 -18.38
N ASN A 31 2.97 -17.95 -17.85
CA ASN A 31 3.35 -17.96 -16.44
C ASN A 31 4.30 -16.80 -16.09
N GLU A 32 5.23 -16.50 -16.98
CA GLU A 32 6.17 -15.37 -16.84
C GLU A 32 5.43 -14.02 -16.86
N GLU A 33 4.49 -13.84 -17.80
CA GLU A 33 3.66 -12.63 -17.88
C GLU A 33 2.76 -12.49 -16.64
N ALA A 34 2.18 -13.59 -16.14
CA ALA A 34 1.39 -13.58 -14.91
C ALA A 34 2.24 -13.24 -13.67
N GLY A 35 3.46 -13.77 -13.59
CA GLY A 35 4.42 -13.46 -12.53
C GLY A 35 4.81 -11.99 -12.54
N ARG A 36 5.18 -11.45 -13.71
CA ARG A 36 5.55 -10.04 -13.89
C ARG A 36 4.44 -9.08 -13.45
N ARG A 37 3.18 -9.33 -13.84
CA ARG A 37 2.05 -8.51 -13.40
C ARG A 37 1.79 -8.54 -11.90
N ARG A 38 2.06 -9.68 -11.24
CA ARG A 38 1.94 -9.82 -9.79
C ARG A 38 3.04 -9.06 -9.06
N MET A 39 4.27 -9.17 -9.55
CA MET A 39 5.43 -8.44 -9.03
C MET A 39 5.24 -6.93 -9.14
N GLU A 40 4.91 -6.41 -10.33
CA GLU A 40 4.66 -4.99 -10.56
C GLU A 40 3.56 -4.48 -9.62
N LEU A 41 2.47 -5.23 -9.48
CA LEU A 41 1.40 -4.87 -8.55
C LEU A 41 1.88 -4.88 -7.09
N ALA A 42 2.71 -5.85 -6.70
CA ALA A 42 3.21 -5.99 -5.33
C ALA A 42 4.17 -4.85 -4.95
N GLU A 43 5.07 -4.45 -5.84
CA GLU A 43 5.98 -3.31 -5.64
C GLU A 43 5.20 -2.01 -5.48
N ILE A 44 4.27 -1.78 -6.39
CA ILE A 44 3.38 -0.62 -6.40
C ILE A 44 2.47 -0.60 -5.16
N ALA A 45 1.97 -1.75 -4.70
CA ALA A 45 1.15 -1.87 -3.49
C ALA A 45 1.98 -1.63 -2.22
N LEU A 46 3.16 -2.26 -2.11
CA LEU A 46 4.03 -2.12 -0.93
C LEU A 46 4.49 -0.67 -0.75
N SER A 47 4.80 0.02 -1.85
CA SER A 47 5.17 1.43 -1.83
C SER A 47 4.06 2.33 -1.27
N GLU A 48 2.80 2.05 -1.61
CA GLU A 48 1.65 2.77 -1.01
C GLU A 48 1.57 2.58 0.50
N PHE A 49 1.94 1.42 1.05
CA PHE A 49 1.90 1.24 2.51
C PHE A 49 2.96 2.07 3.23
N TYR A 50 4.14 2.22 2.64
CA TYR A 50 5.16 3.12 3.17
C TYR A 50 4.73 4.59 3.04
N GLU A 51 4.19 4.98 1.88
CA GLU A 51 3.66 6.33 1.66
C GLU A 51 2.51 6.65 2.63
N ALA A 52 1.58 5.71 2.85
CA ALA A 52 0.48 5.89 3.80
C ALA A 52 0.98 6.11 5.23
N ARG A 53 2.00 5.35 5.68
CA ARG A 53 2.61 5.54 6.99
C ARG A 53 3.17 6.96 7.13
N ASP A 54 3.91 7.41 6.11
CA ASP A 54 4.57 8.71 6.13
C ASP A 54 3.54 9.86 6.09
N ILE A 55 2.46 9.70 5.31
CA ILE A 55 1.30 10.61 5.31
C ILE A 55 0.69 10.71 6.70
N PHE A 56 0.37 9.59 7.36
CA PHE A 56 -0.22 9.64 8.70
C PHE A 56 0.70 10.31 9.72
N LYS A 57 2.00 10.04 9.64
CA LYS A 57 2.99 10.70 10.49
C LYS A 57 2.99 12.22 10.29
N TRP A 58 2.90 12.68 9.04
CA TRP A 58 2.84 14.10 8.74
C TRP A 58 1.51 14.74 9.17
N VAL A 59 0.37 14.13 8.81
CA VAL A 59 -0.99 14.61 9.14
C VAL A 59 -1.14 14.79 10.65
N ARG A 60 -0.69 13.80 11.42
CA ARG A 60 -0.81 13.74 12.89
C ARG A 60 0.31 14.48 13.62
N SER A 61 1.26 15.07 12.91
CA SER A 61 2.31 15.87 13.53
C SER A 61 1.75 17.18 14.07
N PRO A 62 2.12 17.58 15.30
CA PRO A 62 1.66 18.83 15.91
C PRO A 62 2.34 20.08 15.31
N ALA A 63 3.09 19.95 14.22
CA ALA A 63 3.77 21.06 13.57
C ALA A 63 2.79 22.21 13.33
N ARG A 64 3.12 23.39 13.88
CA ARG A 64 2.36 24.63 13.71
C ARG A 64 2.11 24.83 12.23
N ALA A 65 0.86 25.12 11.87
CA ALA A 65 0.56 25.68 10.56
C ALA A 65 1.57 26.79 10.26
N ASP A 66 2.12 26.77 9.05
CA ASP A 66 3.23 27.61 8.62
C ASP A 66 3.07 29.06 9.09
N GLU A 67 4.20 29.71 9.42
CA GLU A 67 4.26 31.13 9.81
C GLU A 67 3.69 32.10 8.74
N ASP A 68 3.40 31.61 7.54
CA ASP A 68 2.82 32.36 6.42
C ASP A 68 1.27 32.39 6.41
N ASP A 69 0.59 31.56 7.21
CA ASP A 69 -0.85 31.70 7.44
C ASP A 69 -1.05 32.77 8.55
N GLU A 70 -1.03 34.04 8.15
CA GLU A 70 -1.31 35.17 9.04
C GLU A 70 -2.61 34.89 9.83
N PRO A 71 -2.57 34.79 11.18
CA PRO A 71 -3.73 34.37 11.94
C PRO A 71 -4.80 35.45 11.80
N GLN A 72 -5.83 35.17 11.01
CA GLN A 72 -6.97 36.07 10.93
C GLN A 72 -7.55 36.23 12.35
N PRO A 73 -7.81 37.47 12.81
CA PRO A 73 -8.16 37.77 14.21
C PRO A 73 -9.54 37.22 14.65
N THR A 74 -10.18 36.38 13.84
CA THR A 74 -11.45 35.69 14.10
C THR A 74 -11.29 34.19 14.36
N GLN A 75 -10.07 33.63 14.27
CA GLN A 75 -9.79 32.24 14.67
C GLN A 75 -9.89 32.09 16.18
N SER A 76 -11.14 31.97 16.64
CA SER A 76 -11.50 31.32 17.89
C SER A 76 -10.73 29.99 17.98
N GLY A 77 -10.47 29.44 19.17
CA GLY A 77 -9.79 28.15 19.35
C GLY A 77 -10.47 26.93 18.69
N HIS A 78 -11.39 27.13 17.76
CA HIS A 78 -12.05 26.17 16.88
C HIS A 78 -11.11 25.59 15.82
N ASP A 79 -9.96 26.22 15.54
CA ASP A 79 -9.16 25.92 14.34
C ASP A 79 -7.94 25.01 14.53
N ILE A 80 -7.75 24.41 15.72
CA ILE A 80 -6.54 23.60 15.99
C ILE A 80 -6.60 22.23 15.28
N TYR A 81 -7.81 21.69 15.04
CA TYR A 81 -7.99 20.38 14.40
C TYR A 81 -8.39 20.45 12.93
N SER A 82 -8.77 21.64 12.41
CA SER A 82 -9.04 21.84 10.97
C SER A 82 -7.81 21.53 10.10
N PRO A 83 -6.57 21.85 10.51
CA PRO A 83 -5.37 21.50 9.74
C PRO A 83 -5.28 20.00 9.46
N ILE A 84 -5.60 19.13 10.41
CA ILE A 84 -5.58 17.66 10.19
C ILE A 84 -6.58 17.25 9.12
N LEU A 85 -7.80 17.79 9.14
CA LEU A 85 -8.79 17.50 8.10
C LEU A 85 -8.39 18.05 6.74
N ARG A 86 -7.75 19.23 6.70
CA ARG A 86 -7.20 19.84 5.47
C ARG A 86 -6.08 18.96 4.89
N ARG A 87 -5.09 18.64 5.72
CA ARG A 87 -3.96 17.76 5.39
C ARG A 87 -4.44 16.40 4.88
N LEU A 88 -5.39 15.76 5.56
CA LEU A 88 -5.94 14.48 5.13
C LEU A 88 -6.77 14.59 3.84
N ALA A 89 -7.41 15.73 3.59
CA ALA A 89 -8.13 15.98 2.35
C ALA A 89 -7.19 16.20 1.15
N GLU A 90 -6.03 16.82 1.36
CA GLU A 90 -4.97 16.99 0.34
C GLU A 90 -4.48 15.62 -0.17
N ASP A 91 -4.39 14.63 0.70
CA ASP A 91 -4.03 13.24 0.35
C ASP A 91 -5.23 12.36 -0.07
N GLY A 92 -6.42 12.94 -0.27
CA GLY A 92 -7.63 12.20 -0.61
C GLY A 92 -7.51 11.38 -1.90
N ASP A 93 -6.81 11.92 -2.90
CA ASP A 93 -6.55 11.22 -4.16
C ASP A 93 -5.65 9.99 -3.96
N PHE A 94 -4.66 10.08 -3.06
CA PHE A 94 -3.80 8.95 -2.72
C PHE A 94 -4.62 7.81 -2.10
N PHE A 95 -5.41 8.10 -1.06
CA PHE A 95 -6.25 7.09 -0.41
C PHE A 95 -7.35 6.54 -1.36
N GLY A 96 -7.82 7.35 -2.31
CA GLY A 96 -8.70 6.92 -3.38
C GLY A 96 -8.05 5.88 -4.30
N ARG A 97 -6.83 6.15 -4.78
CA ARG A 97 -6.05 5.21 -5.60
C ARG A 97 -5.71 3.93 -4.84
N MET A 98 -5.28 4.05 -3.59
CA MET A 98 -4.96 2.92 -2.72
C MET A 98 -6.18 2.00 -2.53
N ARG A 99 -7.37 2.58 -2.31
CA ARG A 99 -8.63 1.82 -2.21
C ARG A 99 -9.01 1.16 -3.53
N ALA A 100 -8.77 1.80 -4.67
CA ALA A 100 -8.98 1.17 -5.97
C ALA A 100 -8.00 0.00 -6.20
N ARG A 101 -6.74 0.13 -5.76
CA ARG A 101 -5.71 -0.91 -5.89
C ARG A 101 -6.06 -2.17 -5.11
N ARG A 102 -6.73 -2.04 -3.96
CA ARG A 102 -7.28 -3.16 -3.18
C ARG A 102 -8.06 -4.16 -4.03
N TYR A 103 -8.91 -3.70 -4.97
CA TYR A 103 -9.69 -4.60 -5.82
C TYR A 103 -8.82 -5.41 -6.79
N ARG A 104 -7.75 -4.79 -7.31
CA ARG A 104 -6.80 -5.47 -8.19
C ARG A 104 -5.94 -6.47 -7.43
N VAL A 105 -5.52 -6.12 -6.21
CA VAL A 105 -4.83 -7.04 -5.28
C VAL A 105 -5.71 -8.23 -4.96
N HIS A 106 -6.99 -8.01 -4.62
CA HIS A 106 -7.95 -9.08 -4.39
C HIS A 106 -8.07 -10.03 -5.59
N ALA A 107 -8.18 -9.48 -6.80
CA ALA A 107 -8.33 -10.29 -8.01
C ALA A 107 -7.09 -11.13 -8.37
N LEU A 108 -5.88 -10.61 -8.11
CA LEU A 108 -4.62 -11.24 -8.55
C LEU A 108 -3.91 -12.08 -7.47
N LEU A 109 -4.08 -11.71 -6.20
CA LEU A 109 -3.41 -12.29 -5.03
C LEU A 109 -4.38 -12.94 -4.03
N GLY A 110 -5.69 -12.67 -4.15
CA GLY A 110 -6.74 -13.29 -3.34
C GLY A 110 -7.14 -12.49 -2.09
N ALA A 111 -8.12 -13.03 -1.34
CA ALA A 111 -8.74 -12.34 -0.21
C ALA A 111 -7.80 -12.10 0.97
N GLY A 112 -6.80 -12.97 1.21
CA GLY A 112 -5.83 -12.77 2.29
C GLY A 112 -4.93 -11.53 2.08
N ALA A 113 -4.77 -11.09 0.83
CA ALA A 113 -3.87 -9.99 0.47
C ALA A 113 -4.47 -8.59 0.70
N VAL A 114 -5.78 -8.48 1.00
CA VAL A 114 -6.44 -7.18 1.20
C VAL A 114 -6.46 -6.70 2.65
N GLU A 115 -6.15 -7.58 3.61
CA GLU A 115 -6.16 -7.24 5.04
C GLU A 115 -5.37 -5.96 5.40
N PRO A 116 -4.14 -5.73 4.89
CA PRO A 116 -3.42 -4.49 5.24
C PRO A 116 -4.15 -3.23 4.73
N TYR A 117 -4.87 -3.30 3.60
CA TYR A 117 -5.68 -2.18 3.10
C TYR A 117 -6.87 -1.87 4.03
N ASP A 118 -7.48 -2.90 4.60
CA ASP A 118 -8.62 -2.73 5.50
C ASP A 118 -8.19 -2.06 6.81
N ILE A 119 -6.99 -2.40 7.32
CA ILE A 119 -6.40 -1.74 8.49
C ILE A 119 -6.15 -0.26 8.23
N ILE A 120 -5.49 0.10 7.12
CA ILE A 120 -5.22 1.49 6.75
C ILE A 120 -6.52 2.27 6.52
N SER A 121 -7.52 1.66 5.88
CA SER A 121 -8.83 2.29 5.67
C SER A 121 -9.54 2.56 7.00
N GLY A 122 -9.43 1.65 7.96
CA GLY A 122 -9.93 1.83 9.33
C GLY A 122 -9.23 2.99 10.02
N VAL A 123 -7.89 3.03 9.99
CA VAL A 123 -7.11 4.12 10.58
C VAL A 123 -7.49 5.48 9.98
N HIS A 124 -7.59 5.57 8.65
CA HIS A 124 -8.05 6.78 7.96
C HIS A 124 -9.42 7.24 8.48
N GLY A 125 -10.36 6.30 8.61
CA GLY A 125 -11.70 6.57 9.14
C GLY A 125 -11.68 7.08 10.58
N ASP A 126 -10.90 6.43 11.44
CA ASP A 126 -10.81 6.75 12.87
C ASP A 126 -10.21 8.15 13.09
N VAL A 127 -9.11 8.48 12.40
CA VAL A 127 -8.48 9.81 12.47
C VAL A 127 -9.43 10.88 11.93
N THR A 128 -10.08 10.64 10.80
CA THR A 128 -11.07 11.57 10.22
C THR A 128 -12.22 11.83 11.19
N GLN A 129 -12.74 10.76 11.80
CA GLN A 129 -13.87 10.84 12.70
C GLN A 129 -13.49 11.55 14.00
N ALA A 130 -12.36 11.20 14.61
CA ALA A 130 -11.87 11.84 15.83
C ALA A 130 -11.67 13.35 15.63
N ALA A 131 -11.05 13.77 14.52
CA ALA A 131 -10.89 15.18 14.19
C ALA A 131 -12.24 15.90 14.04
N LYS A 132 -13.22 15.31 13.34
CA LYS A 132 -14.58 15.86 13.23
C LYS A 132 -15.29 15.97 14.59
N MET A 133 -15.16 14.95 15.44
CA MET A 133 -15.77 14.95 16.77
C MET A 133 -15.15 16.01 17.68
N LEU A 134 -13.84 16.25 17.59
CA LEU A 134 -13.18 17.32 18.35
C LEU A 134 -13.68 18.71 17.93
N ILE A 135 -13.85 18.93 16.62
CA ILE A 135 -14.41 20.18 16.09
C ILE A 135 -15.86 20.37 16.58
N GLN A 136 -16.69 19.33 16.51
CA GLN A 136 -18.10 19.40 16.93
C GLN A 136 -18.25 19.54 18.45
N THR A 137 -17.45 18.83 19.23
CA THR A 137 -17.56 18.81 20.70
C THR A 137 -17.15 20.14 21.31
N ARG A 138 -16.16 20.85 20.73
CA ARG A 138 -15.87 22.23 21.16
C ARG A 138 -17.02 23.22 20.92
N GLN A 139 -17.94 22.93 19.99
CA GLN A 139 -19.11 23.78 19.71
C GLN A 139 -20.25 23.60 20.72
N GLY A 140 -20.18 22.59 21.61
CA GLY A 140 -21.31 22.29 22.51
C GLY A 140 -21.01 21.47 23.77
N ALA A 141 -19.75 21.25 24.16
CA ALA A 141 -19.40 20.44 25.33
C ALA A 141 -19.92 21.05 26.63
N GLN A 142 -20.71 20.29 27.38
CA GLN A 142 -21.38 20.75 28.61
C GLN A 142 -21.10 19.86 29.84
N GLY A 143 -20.28 18.81 29.75
CA GLY A 143 -20.05 17.92 30.91
C GLY A 143 -18.70 17.19 31.01
N PRO A 144 -18.45 16.51 32.16
CA PRO A 144 -17.26 15.68 32.38
C PRO A 144 -17.12 14.50 31.42
N SER A 145 -18.24 13.97 30.90
CA SER A 145 -18.26 12.91 29.89
C SER A 145 -17.64 13.35 28.57
N ASP A 146 -17.88 14.61 28.19
CA ASP A 146 -17.41 15.17 26.93
C ASP A 146 -15.89 15.36 27.00
N ARG A 147 -15.37 15.81 28.15
CA ARG A 147 -13.92 15.91 28.40
C ARG A 147 -13.20 14.58 28.25
N ARG A 148 -13.77 13.49 28.77
CA ARG A 148 -13.16 12.15 28.63
C ARG A 148 -13.14 11.66 27.19
N ARG A 149 -14.21 11.92 26.42
CA ARG A 149 -14.25 11.58 24.99
C ARG A 149 -13.31 12.44 24.16
N SER A 150 -13.20 13.73 24.48
CA SER A 150 -12.24 14.63 23.84
C SER A 150 -10.81 14.15 24.01
N ALA A 151 -10.40 13.73 25.21
CA ALA A 151 -9.08 13.15 25.43
C ALA A 151 -8.82 11.92 24.54
N GLN A 152 -9.80 11.00 24.44
CA GLN A 152 -9.68 9.83 23.57
C GLN A 152 -9.51 10.19 22.08
N TRP A 153 -10.21 11.21 21.61
CA TRP A 153 -10.06 11.68 20.23
C TRP A 153 -8.74 12.43 20.02
N GLU A 154 -8.25 13.15 21.03
CA GLU A 154 -6.94 13.80 20.98
C GLU A 154 -5.82 12.76 20.83
N ASP A 155 -5.86 11.67 21.61
CA ASP A 155 -4.92 10.55 21.50
C ASP A 155 -4.96 9.90 20.09
N THR A 156 -6.14 9.84 19.47
CA THR A 156 -6.30 9.29 18.11
C THR A 156 -5.71 10.22 17.05
N VAL A 157 -5.83 11.54 17.25
CA VAL A 157 -5.52 12.55 16.25
C VAL A 157 -4.05 12.94 16.28
N TRP A 158 -3.45 13.06 17.46
CA TRP A 158 -2.08 13.48 17.61
C TRP A 158 -1.15 12.28 17.77
N ASP A 159 0.06 12.41 17.24
CA ASP A 159 1.18 11.54 17.57
C ASP A 159 1.80 12.07 18.88
N ASP A 160 1.32 11.58 20.02
CA ASP A 160 1.90 11.92 21.32
C ASP A 160 3.08 10.99 21.63
N ALA A 161 4.28 11.56 21.64
CA ALA A 161 5.54 10.84 21.83
C ALA A 161 5.65 10.16 23.21
N GLU A 162 4.80 10.52 24.18
CA GLU A 162 4.90 10.04 25.57
C GLU A 162 4.00 8.82 25.86
N GLY A 163 3.13 8.39 24.92
CA GLY A 163 2.13 7.32 25.11
C GLY A 163 2.24 6.12 24.16
N GLU A 164 1.49 5.04 24.46
CA GLU A 164 1.30 3.92 23.54
C GLU A 164 0.30 4.33 22.44
N ASP A 165 0.81 4.75 21.28
CA ASP A 165 -0.01 5.18 20.15
C ASP A 165 -0.62 3.99 19.40
N GLU A 166 -1.90 3.70 19.68
CA GLU A 166 -2.67 2.64 19.04
C GLU A 166 -2.76 2.82 17.51
N ILE A 167 -2.86 4.07 17.04
CA ILE A 167 -2.96 4.35 15.60
C ILE A 167 -1.64 4.03 14.92
N ASN A 168 -0.52 4.46 15.48
CA ASN A 168 0.79 4.12 14.93
C ASN A 168 1.04 2.61 14.98
N ALA A 169 0.67 1.92 16.07
CA ALA A 169 0.76 0.47 16.17
C ALA A 169 -0.05 -0.25 15.07
N ARG A 170 -1.25 0.26 14.75
CA ARG A 170 -2.10 -0.26 13.65
C ARG A 170 -1.50 0.02 12.27
N ILE A 171 -0.92 1.19 12.05
CA ILE A 171 -0.21 1.53 10.81
C ILE A 171 0.98 0.58 10.62
N GLU A 172 1.83 0.42 11.64
CA GLU A 172 2.98 -0.50 11.59
C GLU A 172 2.56 -1.97 11.45
N MET A 173 1.41 -2.35 12.01
CA MET A 173 0.82 -3.66 11.74
C MET A 173 0.42 -3.81 10.27
N ALA A 174 -0.20 -2.79 9.67
CA ALA A 174 -0.56 -2.81 8.25
C ALA A 174 0.67 -2.91 7.35
N VAL A 175 1.73 -2.15 7.64
CA VAL A 175 3.01 -2.20 6.91
C VAL A 175 3.62 -3.60 7.01
N ARG A 176 3.72 -4.18 8.21
CA ARG A 176 4.27 -5.54 8.39
C ARG A 176 3.45 -6.60 7.64
N LYS A 177 2.12 -6.49 7.65
CA LYS A 177 1.25 -7.39 6.89
C LYS A 177 1.43 -7.20 5.39
N ALA A 178 1.55 -5.97 4.92
CA ALA A 178 1.85 -5.67 3.53
C ALA A 178 3.20 -6.26 3.11
N GLU A 179 4.26 -6.10 3.91
CA GLU A 179 5.56 -6.71 3.66
C GLU A 179 5.48 -8.23 3.55
N ALA A 180 4.76 -8.88 4.48
CA ALA A 180 4.57 -10.33 4.47
C ALA A 180 3.83 -10.84 3.22
N VAL A 181 2.94 -10.04 2.65
CA VAL A 181 2.16 -10.38 1.45
C VAL A 181 2.94 -10.07 0.16
N PHE A 182 3.55 -8.89 0.08
CA PHE A 182 4.10 -8.36 -1.17
C PHE A 182 5.57 -8.66 -1.39
N ARG A 183 6.42 -8.68 -0.35
CA ARG A 183 7.86 -9.01 -0.54
C ARG A 183 8.09 -10.37 -1.20
N PRO A 184 7.37 -11.45 -0.84
CA PRO A 184 7.55 -12.73 -1.52
C PRO A 184 7.25 -12.69 -3.02
N GLN A 185 6.40 -11.77 -3.48
CA GLN A 185 6.08 -11.60 -4.91
C GLN A 185 7.16 -10.79 -5.65
N ILE A 186 7.93 -9.97 -4.93
CA ILE A 186 9.02 -9.14 -5.46
C ILE A 186 10.31 -9.96 -5.53
N ASP A 187 10.65 -10.66 -4.44
CA ASP A 187 11.90 -11.41 -4.26
C ASP A 187 12.00 -12.65 -5.16
N MET A 188 10.88 -13.14 -5.71
CA MET A 188 10.85 -14.24 -6.69
C MET A 188 11.76 -14.02 -7.91
N THR A 189 12.18 -12.77 -8.17
CA THR A 189 13.04 -12.38 -9.29
C THR A 189 14.54 -12.41 -8.95
N GLU A 190 14.93 -12.28 -7.67
CA GLU A 190 16.36 -12.29 -7.29
C GLU A 190 17.01 -13.67 -7.51
N VAL A 191 16.21 -14.73 -7.54
CA VAL A 191 16.69 -16.11 -7.78
C VAL A 191 17.14 -16.31 -9.25
N GLY A 192 16.81 -15.39 -10.17
CA GLY A 192 17.04 -15.54 -11.61
C GLY A 192 18.17 -14.69 -12.22
N ILE A 193 18.77 -13.74 -11.49
CA ILE A 193 19.86 -12.91 -12.04
C ILE A 193 21.21 -13.53 -11.65
N PRO A 194 21.97 -14.16 -12.57
CA PRO A 194 23.32 -14.60 -12.28
C PRO A 194 24.15 -13.36 -11.91
N ARG A 195 24.64 -13.31 -10.66
CA ARG A 195 25.56 -12.26 -10.22
C ARG A 195 26.75 -12.22 -11.19
N PRO A 196 27.14 -11.04 -11.70
CA PRO A 196 28.35 -10.94 -12.52
C PRO A 196 29.53 -11.48 -11.70
N LYS A 197 30.25 -12.46 -12.24
CA LYS A 197 31.48 -12.96 -11.61
C LYS A 197 32.41 -11.76 -11.38
N PRO A 198 32.99 -11.60 -10.19
CA PRO A 198 33.93 -10.52 -9.94
C PRO A 198 35.09 -10.61 -10.95
N PRO A 199 35.64 -9.48 -11.41
CA PRO A 199 36.73 -9.48 -12.36
C PRO A 199 37.90 -10.27 -11.77
N VAL A 200 38.34 -11.29 -12.50
CA VAL A 200 39.53 -12.06 -12.15
C VAL A 200 40.70 -11.09 -12.16
N SER A 201 41.23 -10.80 -10.97
CA SER A 201 42.46 -10.05 -10.80
C SER A 201 43.59 -10.81 -11.52
N ARG A 202 44.23 -10.17 -12.51
CA ARG A 202 45.45 -10.66 -13.14
C ARG A 202 46.67 -10.23 -12.34
#